data_AF-A0A9D1R3B7-F1
#
_entry.id   AF-A0A9D1R3B7-F1
#
_cell.length_a   1.000
_cell.length_b   1.000
_cell.length_c   1.000
_cell.angle_alpha   90.00
_cell.angle_beta   90.00
_cell.angle_gamma   90.00
#
_symmetry.space_group_name_H-M   'P 1'
#
loop_
_entity.id
_entity.type
_entity.pdbx_description
1 polymer ?
#
loop_
_entity_poly.entity_id
_entity_poly.type
_entity_poly.pdbx_seq_one_letter_code
_entity_poly.pdbx_strand_id
1 'polypeptide(L)'
;MEKLEKTDKADEGLVPVLPGVPVAPYVSGGVEAFPEKVRSAFPESGGGRFTYRGPLLPILRLMGHKRPGANHYTKLVTSLMCLAHGTIELVVRERGEETFYDLTHVISNLRLRTRDREISVTISPFFREMYVANRLTWIDVAKRFQIRGSIAKALYRFCQSHRQNPVFRGYVQTLAQALNMDRSAPLKETRRQMREAIAELVEKKVLEKTSILTKGNIVILNRTAEALPPRRRKE
;
A
#
# COMPACT_ATOMS: atom_id res chain seq x y z
N MET A 1 59.22 -19.00 -1.34
CA MET A 1 59.07 -17.53 -1.53
C MET A 1 58.44 -17.36 -2.91
N GLU A 2 57.14 -17.56 -3.15
CA GLU A 2 55.92 -17.05 -2.51
C GLU A 2 55.84 -15.51 -2.44
N LYS A 3 55.03 -14.96 -3.35
CA LYS A 3 54.11 -13.79 -3.24
C LYS A 3 53.40 -13.69 -4.62
N LEU A 4 52.22 -14.28 -4.82
CA LEU A 4 50.85 -13.84 -4.46
C LEU A 4 50.48 -12.43 -4.97
N GLU A 5 49.65 -12.38 -6.02
CA GLU A 5 48.58 -11.39 -6.25
C GLU A 5 47.76 -11.86 -7.48
N LYS A 6 46.62 -12.53 -7.29
CA LYS A 6 45.26 -12.14 -6.85
C LYS A 6 44.32 -11.96 -8.05
N THR A 7 43.37 -12.87 -8.06
CA THR A 7 42.26 -13.17 -8.96
C THR A 7 41.25 -12.04 -9.13
N ASP A 8 40.63 -12.07 -10.31
CA ASP A 8 39.44 -11.33 -10.74
C ASP A 8 38.40 -11.15 -9.64
N LYS A 9 38.00 -9.89 -9.42
CA LYS A 9 36.71 -9.59 -8.81
C LYS A 9 35.73 -9.22 -9.91
N ALA A 10 34.83 -10.17 -10.14
CA ALA A 10 33.62 -9.97 -10.90
C ALA A 10 32.80 -8.82 -10.30
N ASP A 11 32.33 -8.00 -11.24
CA ASP A 11 31.41 -6.89 -11.14
C ASP A 11 30.13 -7.32 -10.37
N GLU A 12 29.96 -6.81 -9.15
CA GLU A 12 28.74 -6.99 -8.37
C GLU A 12 27.63 -6.11 -8.95
N GLY A 13 26.92 -6.66 -9.94
CA GLY A 13 25.47 -6.54 -10.14
C GLY A 13 24.79 -5.21 -9.82
N LEU A 14 25.36 -4.08 -10.23
CA LEU A 14 24.63 -2.82 -10.37
C LEU A 14 23.64 -2.99 -11.52
N VAL A 15 22.33 -2.93 -11.22
CA VAL A 15 21.30 -2.82 -12.25
C VAL A 15 21.65 -1.60 -13.11
N PRO A 16 21.90 -1.76 -14.43
CA PRO A 16 22.34 -0.65 -15.24
C PRO A 16 21.22 0.39 -15.29
N VAL A 17 21.50 1.59 -14.79
CA VAL A 17 20.67 2.76 -15.02
C VAL A 17 20.72 3.03 -16.52
N LEU A 18 19.68 2.60 -17.23
CA LEU A 18 19.55 2.84 -18.67
C LEU A 18 19.68 4.34 -18.95
N PRO A 19 20.69 4.80 -19.71
CA PRO A 19 20.82 6.20 -20.07
C PRO A 19 19.66 6.58 -20.99
N GLY A 20 18.88 7.59 -20.59
CA GLY A 20 17.75 8.11 -21.37
C GLY A 20 16.36 7.84 -20.80
N VAL A 21 16.23 7.19 -19.64
CA VAL A 21 14.97 7.22 -18.88
C VAL A 21 14.87 8.60 -18.22
N PRO A 22 13.87 9.43 -18.54
CA PRO A 22 13.72 10.72 -17.88
C PRO A 22 13.62 10.50 -16.37
N VAL A 23 14.50 11.15 -15.61
CA VAL A 23 14.36 11.27 -14.15
C VAL A 23 12.93 11.73 -13.91
N ALA A 24 12.12 10.87 -13.30
CA ALA A 24 10.74 11.23 -13.00
C ALA A 24 10.81 12.53 -12.18
N PRO A 25 10.17 13.62 -12.64
CA PRO A 25 10.26 14.88 -11.95
C PRO A 25 9.82 14.65 -10.51
N TYR A 26 10.67 15.04 -9.58
CA TYR A 26 10.36 15.07 -8.17
C TYR A 26 9.07 15.86 -7.98
N VAL A 27 7.94 15.16 -7.79
CA VAL A 27 6.67 15.81 -7.50
C VAL A 27 6.64 16.05 -6.00
N SER A 28 7.19 17.19 -5.57
CA SER A 28 6.90 17.76 -4.26
C SER A 28 5.38 17.99 -4.17
N GLY A 29 4.71 17.31 -3.24
CA GLY A 29 3.27 17.44 -3.18
C GLY A 29 2.55 16.41 -2.33
N GLY A 30 2.86 16.39 -1.05
CA GLY A 30 2.12 15.63 -0.05
C GLY A 30 2.23 16.22 1.35
N VAL A 31 2.46 17.53 1.48
CA VAL A 31 2.65 18.22 2.76
C VAL A 31 1.58 19.30 2.94
N GLU A 32 0.29 18.94 2.89
CA GLU A 32 -0.81 19.86 3.24
C GLU A 32 -1.82 19.24 4.22
N ALA A 33 -1.38 18.33 5.07
CA ALA A 33 -2.23 17.72 6.10
C ALA A 33 -1.75 17.92 7.54
N PHE A 34 -0.83 18.86 7.78
CA PHE A 34 -0.31 19.16 9.12
C PHE A 34 -0.60 20.61 9.51
N PRO A 35 -1.49 20.85 10.49
CA PRO A 35 -1.83 22.21 10.96
C PRO A 35 -0.75 22.84 11.87
N GLU A 36 0.37 22.17 12.07
CA GLU A 36 1.58 22.73 12.71
C GLU A 36 2.80 22.42 11.85
N LYS A 37 3.87 23.22 11.98
CA LYS A 37 5.20 22.88 11.43
C LYS A 37 5.65 21.55 12.07
N VAL A 38 5.30 20.43 11.44
CA VAL A 38 5.98 19.17 11.65
C VAL A 38 7.41 19.45 11.23
N ARG A 39 8.34 19.52 12.20
CA ARG A 39 9.77 19.47 11.92
C ARG A 39 9.96 18.31 10.95
N SER A 40 10.46 18.62 9.76
CA SER A 40 10.74 17.65 8.71
C SER A 40 11.21 16.32 9.33
N ALA A 41 10.43 15.25 9.13
CA ALA A 41 10.86 13.90 9.50
C ALA A 41 11.88 13.35 8.47
N PHE A 42 12.43 14.21 7.61
CA PHE A 42 13.34 13.87 6.55
C PHE A 42 14.65 14.64 6.77
N PRO A 43 15.79 13.97 7.02
CA PRO A 43 17.07 14.63 6.95
C PRO A 43 17.32 15.08 5.50
N GLU A 44 17.80 16.32 5.34
CA GLU A 44 18.36 16.85 4.10
C GLU A 44 19.72 16.18 3.84
N SER A 45 19.72 14.90 3.50
CA SER A 45 20.88 14.16 2.98
C SER A 45 20.51 12.70 2.78
N GLY A 46 20.92 12.12 1.65
CA GLY A 46 20.53 10.82 1.09
C GLY A 46 20.88 9.55 1.90
N GLY A 47 20.65 9.53 3.21
CA GLY A 47 20.81 8.35 4.08
C GLY A 47 19.75 8.21 5.19
N GLY A 48 18.67 9.00 5.14
CA GLY A 48 17.66 9.04 6.19
C GLY A 48 16.76 7.81 6.27
N ARG A 49 16.65 7.21 7.46
CA ARG A 49 15.65 6.18 7.79
C ARG A 49 14.24 6.77 7.66
N PHE A 50 13.31 6.04 7.01
CA PHE A 50 11.88 6.39 7.00
C PHE A 50 11.27 6.10 8.39
N THR A 51 11.57 6.97 9.35
CA THR A 51 11.16 6.81 10.75
C THR A 51 10.18 7.90 11.15
N TYR A 52 8.96 7.52 11.48
CA TYR A 52 8.06 8.38 12.22
C TYR A 52 8.44 8.33 13.70
N ARG A 53 8.60 9.50 14.33
CA ARG A 53 8.76 9.61 15.79
C ARG A 53 7.85 10.72 16.31
N GLY A 54 7.00 10.37 17.28
CA GLY A 54 6.11 11.35 17.91
C GLY A 54 4.84 10.74 18.49
N PRO A 55 3.87 11.59 18.87
CA PRO A 55 2.63 11.15 19.49
C PRO A 55 1.71 10.39 18.51
N LEU A 56 0.78 9.61 19.04
CA LEU A 56 -0.22 8.88 18.22
C LEU A 56 -1.36 9.78 17.70
N LEU A 57 -1.61 10.92 18.34
CA LEU A 57 -2.75 11.80 18.03
C LEU A 57 -2.77 12.30 16.58
N PRO A 58 -1.67 12.78 15.98
CA PRO A 58 -1.68 13.22 14.58
C PRO A 58 -2.09 12.12 13.61
N ILE A 59 -1.64 10.88 13.83
CA ILE A 59 -2.04 9.73 13.01
C ILE A 59 -3.55 9.51 13.14
N LEU A 60 -4.09 9.50 14.36
CA LEU A 60 -5.53 9.32 14.57
C LEU A 60 -6.37 10.44 13.94
N ARG A 61 -5.85 11.67 13.91
CA ARG A 61 -6.49 12.82 13.24
C ARG A 61 -6.51 12.64 11.72
N LEU A 62 -5.40 12.20 11.12
CA LEU A 62 -5.32 11.83 9.70
C LEU A 62 -6.28 10.68 9.36
N MET A 63 -6.54 9.79 10.32
CA MET A 63 -7.55 8.74 10.20
C MET A 63 -9.00 9.25 10.26
N GLY A 64 -9.21 10.55 10.46
CA GLY A 64 -10.54 11.19 10.54
C GLY A 64 -11.13 11.20 11.95
N HIS A 65 -10.41 10.75 12.99
CA HIS A 65 -10.93 10.77 14.36
C HIS A 65 -10.86 12.18 14.96
N LYS A 66 -12.00 12.90 14.97
CA LYS A 66 -12.10 14.25 15.55
C LYS A 66 -11.92 14.31 17.07
N ARG A 67 -12.21 13.23 17.80
CA ARG A 67 -12.03 13.12 19.26
C ARG A 67 -11.71 11.66 19.61
N PRO A 68 -10.45 11.22 19.43
CA PRO A 68 -10.09 9.83 19.66
C PRO A 68 -10.14 9.48 21.15
N GLY A 69 -11.03 8.55 21.53
CA GLY A 69 -11.01 7.89 22.84
C GLY A 69 -10.00 6.74 22.95
N ALA A 70 -9.86 6.16 24.14
CA ALA A 70 -8.87 5.12 24.47
C ALA A 70 -8.86 3.94 23.48
N ASN A 71 -10.03 3.45 23.08
CA ASN A 71 -10.16 2.33 22.13
C ASN A 71 -9.48 2.59 20.78
N HIS A 72 -9.44 3.85 20.31
CA HIS A 72 -8.76 4.19 19.05
C HIS A 72 -7.24 4.06 19.18
N TYR A 73 -6.68 4.49 20.31
CA TYR A 73 -5.26 4.35 20.59
C TYR A 73 -4.87 2.87 20.70
N THR A 74 -5.62 2.08 21.47
CA THR A 74 -5.40 0.64 21.59
C THR A 74 -5.43 -0.02 20.22
N LYS A 75 -6.45 0.28 19.41
CA LYS A 75 -6.58 -0.26 18.05
C LYS A 75 -5.41 0.13 17.14
N LEU A 76 -4.93 1.37 17.21
CA LEU A 76 -3.78 1.83 16.42
C LEU A 76 -2.51 1.09 16.84
N VAL A 77 -2.25 0.94 18.13
CA VAL A 77 -1.10 0.19 18.65
C VAL A 77 -1.17 -1.28 18.22
N THR A 78 -2.31 -1.94 18.41
CA THR A 78 -2.51 -3.32 17.95
C THR A 78 -2.28 -3.45 16.44
N SER A 79 -2.78 -2.50 15.64
CA SER A 79 -2.58 -2.51 14.19
C SER A 79 -1.11 -2.35 13.80
N LEU A 80 -0.36 -1.49 14.50
CA LEU A 80 1.08 -1.33 14.29
C LEU A 80 1.85 -2.60 14.68
N MET A 81 1.48 -3.26 15.78
CA MET A 81 2.08 -4.53 16.19
C MET A 81 1.80 -5.63 15.16
N CYS A 82 0.55 -5.76 14.69
CA CYS A 82 0.22 -6.71 13.63
C CYS A 82 1.03 -6.44 12.35
N LEU A 83 1.21 -5.17 11.97
CA LEU A 83 2.00 -4.80 10.80
C LEU A 83 3.50 -5.05 10.99
N ALA A 84 4.02 -4.92 12.22
CA ALA A 84 5.40 -5.24 12.55
C ALA A 84 5.67 -6.75 12.56
N HIS A 85 4.70 -7.56 12.98
CA HIS A 85 4.80 -9.02 12.93
C HIS A 85 4.54 -9.59 11.53
N GLY A 86 3.84 -8.84 10.67
CA GLY A 86 3.51 -9.27 9.31
C GLY A 86 4.77 -9.43 8.45
N THR A 87 4.88 -10.58 7.80
CA THR A 87 5.80 -10.83 6.70
C THR A 87 5.11 -10.61 5.36
N ILE A 88 5.91 -10.26 4.36
CA ILE A 88 5.50 -10.19 2.97
C ILE A 88 6.40 -11.13 2.19
N GLU A 89 5.76 -12.09 1.55
CA GLU A 89 6.40 -13.03 0.63
C GLU A 89 6.22 -12.51 -0.79
N LEU A 90 7.35 -12.28 -1.46
CA LEU A 90 7.40 -11.86 -2.85
C LEU A 90 8.00 -12.99 -3.66
N VAL A 91 7.24 -13.47 -4.64
CA VAL A 91 7.70 -14.47 -5.60
C VAL A 91 7.73 -13.82 -6.96
N VAL A 92 8.92 -13.76 -7.57
CA VAL A 92 9.08 -13.34 -8.96
C VAL A 92 9.05 -14.59 -9.82
N ARG A 93 8.21 -14.58 -10.85
CA ARG A 93 8.12 -15.66 -11.82
C ARG A 93 8.43 -15.14 -13.21
N GLU A 94 9.39 -15.77 -13.88
CA GLU A 94 9.70 -15.51 -15.28
C GLU A 94 9.37 -16.75 -16.10
N ARG A 95 8.58 -16.58 -17.16
CA ARG A 95 8.13 -17.68 -18.04
C ARG A 95 7.46 -18.86 -17.30
N GLY A 96 6.88 -18.61 -16.13
CA GLY A 96 6.20 -19.61 -15.31
C GLY A 96 7.08 -20.28 -14.26
N GLU A 97 8.38 -20.03 -14.27
CA GLU A 97 9.34 -20.54 -13.28
C GLU A 97 9.62 -19.49 -12.20
N GLU A 98 9.76 -19.94 -10.95
CA GLU A 98 10.10 -19.06 -9.83
C GLU A 98 11.59 -18.72 -9.88
N THR A 99 11.89 -17.44 -10.07
CA THR A 99 13.26 -16.94 -10.23
C THR A 99 13.79 -16.28 -8.96
N PHE A 100 12.92 -15.62 -8.19
CA PHE A 100 13.29 -15.01 -6.91
C PHE A 100 12.22 -15.25 -5.83
N TYR A 101 12.69 -15.48 -4.62
CA TYR A 101 11.88 -15.57 -3.40
C TYR A 101 12.44 -14.60 -2.36
N ASP A 102 11.67 -13.56 -2.04
CA ASP A 102 12.03 -12.59 -1.00
C ASP A 102 11.02 -12.65 0.15
N LEU A 103 11.53 -12.78 1.37
CA LEU A 103 10.76 -12.60 2.59
C LEU A 103 11.17 -11.27 3.24
N THR A 104 10.22 -10.35 3.36
CA THR A 104 10.47 -9.00 3.87
C THR A 104 9.41 -8.55 4.88
N HIS A 105 9.68 -7.42 5.55
CA HIS A 105 8.77 -6.81 6.51
C HIS A 105 8.47 -5.36 6.09
N VAL A 106 7.28 -4.86 6.43
CA VAL A 106 6.94 -3.45 6.19
C VAL A 106 7.60 -2.54 7.23
N ILE A 107 7.50 -2.92 8.51
CA ILE A 107 8.08 -2.19 9.63
C ILE A 107 9.34 -2.94 10.07
N SER A 108 10.50 -2.29 9.98
CA SER A 108 11.78 -2.83 10.44
C SER A 108 12.04 -2.58 11.92
N ASN A 109 11.39 -1.58 12.52
CA ASN A 109 11.49 -1.31 13.95
C ASN A 109 10.25 -0.57 14.48
N LEU A 110 9.68 -1.07 15.58
CA LEU A 110 8.58 -0.45 16.33
C LEU A 110 9.01 -0.28 17.79
N ARG A 111 9.04 0.96 18.29
CA ARG A 111 9.25 1.27 19.71
C ARG A 111 8.06 2.03 20.25
N LEU A 112 7.51 1.55 21.35
CA LEU A 112 6.39 2.17 22.06
C LEU A 112 6.90 2.72 23.40
N ARG A 113 6.67 4.00 23.65
CA ARG A 113 7.01 4.65 24.93
C ARG A 113 5.71 4.97 25.66
N THR A 114 5.29 4.07 26.54
CA THR A 114 4.03 4.16 27.28
C THR A 114 3.90 5.41 28.14
N ARG A 115 5.01 5.84 28.77
CA ARG A 115 5.04 7.04 29.64
C ARG A 115 4.67 8.32 28.88
N ASP A 116 5.20 8.49 27.68
CA ASP A 116 5.09 9.73 26.91
C ASP A 116 4.07 9.62 25.76
N ARG A 117 3.41 8.47 25.61
CA ARG A 117 2.49 8.14 24.50
C ARG A 117 3.11 8.38 23.12
N GLU A 118 4.43 8.24 23.04
CA GLU A 118 5.19 8.37 21.80
C GLU A 118 5.45 7.01 21.18
N ILE A 119 5.50 7.01 19.86
CA ILE A 119 5.95 5.87 19.07
C ILE A 119 7.15 6.24 18.22
N SER A 120 7.97 5.25 17.90
CA SER A 120 8.94 5.31 16.83
C SER A 120 8.68 4.14 15.89
N VAL A 121 8.34 4.42 14.63
CA VAL A 121 8.06 3.39 13.61
C VAL A 121 9.01 3.62 12.45
N THR A 122 9.81 2.61 12.12
CA THR A 122 10.73 2.65 10.97
C THR A 122 10.23 1.70 9.89
N ILE A 123 10.06 2.23 8.68
CA ILE A 123 9.73 1.44 7.50
C ILE A 123 11.00 0.75 6.99
N SER A 124 10.85 -0.48 6.50
CA SER A 124 11.92 -1.24 5.87
C SER A 124 12.53 -0.48 4.68
N PRO A 125 13.87 -0.54 4.48
CA PRO A 125 14.53 0.04 3.31
C PRO A 125 13.92 -0.41 1.98
N PHE A 126 13.54 -1.69 1.87
CA PHE A 126 12.88 -2.23 0.69
C PHE A 126 11.61 -1.44 0.32
N PHE A 127 10.73 -1.21 1.30
CA PHE A 127 9.48 -0.46 1.07
C PHE A 127 9.74 1.02 0.79
N ARG A 128 10.78 1.60 1.40
CA ARG A 128 11.23 2.97 1.07
C ARG A 128 11.62 3.05 -0.39
N GLU A 129 12.40 2.12 -0.91
CA GLU A 129 12.81 2.10 -2.31
C GLU A 129 11.61 1.98 -3.25
N MET A 130 10.65 1.09 -2.94
CA MET A 130 9.42 0.98 -3.71
C MET A 130 8.60 2.28 -3.69
N TYR A 131 8.54 2.96 -2.56
CA TYR A 131 7.85 4.26 -2.42
C TYR A 131 8.52 5.35 -3.25
N VAL A 132 9.85 5.51 -3.12
CA VAL A 132 10.63 6.54 -3.85
C VAL A 132 10.61 6.26 -5.36
N ALA A 133 10.65 5.00 -5.77
CA ALA A 133 10.55 4.60 -7.17
C ALA A 133 9.12 4.70 -7.75
N ASN A 134 8.14 5.21 -6.99
CA ASN A 134 6.74 5.32 -7.40
C ASN A 134 6.13 3.98 -7.86
N ARG A 135 6.60 2.86 -7.28
CA ARG A 135 6.12 1.50 -7.56
C ARG A 135 4.91 1.11 -6.70
N LEU A 136 4.46 2.01 -5.83
CA LEU A 136 3.29 1.83 -4.98
C LEU A 136 2.06 2.50 -5.59
N THR A 137 0.90 1.87 -5.38
CA THR A 137 -0.39 2.49 -5.73
C THR A 137 -0.75 3.54 -4.67
N TRP A 138 -0.87 4.79 -5.09
CA TRP A 138 -1.39 5.86 -4.25
C TRP A 138 -2.87 5.65 -3.97
N ILE A 139 -3.27 5.95 -2.74
CA ILE A 139 -4.64 5.78 -2.28
C ILE A 139 -5.08 7.08 -1.60
N ASP A 140 -6.30 7.53 -1.88
CA ASP A 140 -6.92 8.63 -1.14
C ASP A 140 -7.27 8.14 0.27
N VAL A 141 -6.55 8.69 1.25
CA VAL A 141 -6.64 8.34 2.66
C VAL A 141 -8.04 8.66 3.20
N ALA A 142 -8.60 9.83 2.89
CA ALA A 142 -9.92 10.26 3.36
C ALA A 142 -11.02 9.35 2.80
N LYS A 143 -10.95 9.02 1.50
CA LYS A 143 -11.88 8.08 0.87
C LYS A 143 -11.76 6.69 1.49
N ARG A 144 -10.53 6.20 1.71
CA ARG A 144 -10.29 4.88 2.32
C ARG A 144 -10.93 4.75 3.71
N PHE A 145 -10.93 5.82 4.50
CA PHE A 145 -11.54 5.81 5.85
C PHE A 145 -13.06 5.75 5.84
N GLN A 146 -13.71 6.22 4.78
CA GLN A 146 -15.16 6.11 4.64
C GLN A 146 -15.63 4.68 4.39
N ILE A 147 -14.74 3.81 3.92
CA ILE A 147 -15.00 2.39 3.67
C ILE A 147 -14.86 1.63 4.99
N ARG A 148 -15.84 0.80 5.32
CA ARG A 148 -15.91 0.00 6.53
C ARG A 148 -15.39 -1.41 6.27
N GLY A 149 -15.89 -2.10 5.25
CA GLY A 149 -15.58 -3.49 4.94
C GLY A 149 -14.09 -3.72 4.65
N SER A 150 -13.52 -4.80 5.20
CA SER A 150 -12.13 -5.21 4.91
C SER A 150 -11.95 -5.58 3.44
N ILE A 151 -12.88 -6.36 2.90
CA ILE A 151 -12.90 -6.76 1.49
C ILE A 151 -13.15 -5.56 0.58
N ALA A 152 -14.07 -4.65 0.97
CA ALA A 152 -14.28 -3.40 0.24
C ALA A 152 -13.01 -2.52 0.20
N LYS A 153 -12.22 -2.47 1.28
CA LYS A 153 -10.92 -1.78 1.30
C LYS A 153 -9.89 -2.43 0.39
N ALA A 154 -9.83 -3.77 0.35
CA ALA A 154 -8.95 -4.50 -0.56
C ALA A 154 -9.36 -4.26 -2.02
N LEU A 155 -10.66 -4.33 -2.31
CA LEU A 155 -11.25 -4.05 -3.62
C LEU A 155 -11.00 -2.61 -4.05
N TYR A 156 -11.09 -1.64 -3.13
CA TYR A 156 -10.75 -0.25 -3.39
C TYR A 156 -9.29 -0.10 -3.80
N ARG A 157 -8.34 -0.70 -3.06
CA ARG A 157 -6.92 -0.71 -3.43
C ARG A 157 -6.71 -1.32 -4.81
N PHE A 158 -7.36 -2.44 -5.11
CA PHE A 158 -7.31 -3.09 -6.42
C PHE A 158 -7.83 -2.15 -7.53
N CYS A 159 -8.93 -1.44 -7.29
CA CYS A 159 -9.45 -0.47 -8.24
C CYS A 159 -8.49 0.70 -8.45
N GLN A 160 -7.78 1.15 -7.41
CA GLN A 160 -6.80 2.24 -7.53
C GLN A 160 -5.55 1.85 -8.34
N SER A 161 -5.15 0.57 -8.30
CA SER A 161 -3.95 0.11 -9.01
C SER A 161 -4.16 -0.01 -10.52
N HIS A 162 -5.40 -0.11 -11.00
CA HIS A 162 -5.72 -0.26 -12.43
C HIS A 162 -6.10 1.09 -13.04
N ARG A 163 -5.43 1.54 -14.09
CA ARG A 163 -5.69 2.87 -14.66
C ARG A 163 -6.87 2.91 -15.65
N GLN A 164 -7.21 1.79 -16.28
CA GLN A 164 -8.22 1.73 -17.33
C GLN A 164 -9.53 1.11 -16.83
N ASN A 165 -10.63 1.49 -17.49
CA ASN A 165 -11.92 0.80 -17.36
C ASN A 165 -12.10 -0.19 -18.54
N PRO A 166 -12.79 -1.33 -18.32
CA PRO A 166 -13.19 -1.84 -17.01
C PRO A 166 -11.97 -2.18 -16.16
N VAL A 167 -12.04 -1.89 -14.86
CA VAL A 167 -10.97 -2.23 -13.90
C VAL A 167 -10.75 -3.74 -13.86
N PHE A 168 -11.84 -4.50 -13.98
CA PHE A 168 -11.80 -5.95 -14.03
C PHE A 168 -13.02 -6.50 -14.75
N ARG A 169 -12.80 -7.58 -15.51
CA ARG A 169 -13.84 -8.44 -16.05
C ARG A 169 -13.35 -9.88 -16.01
N GLY A 170 -13.99 -10.73 -15.20
CA GLY A 170 -13.55 -12.13 -15.07
C GLY A 170 -14.28 -12.88 -13.96
N TYR A 171 -13.84 -14.11 -13.70
CA TYR A 171 -14.44 -14.97 -12.68
C TYR A 171 -14.21 -14.42 -11.26
N VAL A 172 -15.22 -14.58 -10.39
CA VAL A 172 -15.18 -14.10 -9.00
C VAL A 172 -14.04 -14.72 -8.19
N GLN A 173 -13.66 -15.98 -8.46
CA GLN A 173 -12.58 -16.65 -7.76
C GLN A 173 -11.21 -16.02 -8.04
N THR A 174 -10.98 -15.61 -9.30
CA THR A 174 -9.76 -14.90 -9.69
C THR A 174 -9.62 -13.58 -8.93
N LEU A 175 -10.72 -12.81 -8.87
CA LEU A 175 -10.72 -11.56 -8.09
C LEU A 175 -10.58 -11.83 -6.59
N ALA A 176 -11.28 -12.83 -6.05
CA ALA A 176 -11.19 -13.20 -4.64
C ALA A 176 -9.75 -13.57 -4.23
N GLN A 177 -9.04 -14.30 -5.09
CA GLN A 177 -7.62 -14.60 -4.90
C GLN A 177 -6.77 -13.33 -4.90
N ALA A 178 -6.98 -12.41 -5.86
CA ALA A 178 -6.25 -11.14 -5.91
C ALA A 178 -6.53 -10.23 -4.69
N LEU A 179 -7.68 -10.39 -4.04
CA LEU A 179 -8.05 -9.67 -2.82
C LEU A 179 -7.60 -10.38 -1.53
N ASN A 180 -6.91 -11.51 -1.62
CA ASN A 180 -6.53 -12.37 -0.48
C ASN A 180 -7.74 -12.79 0.37
N MET A 181 -8.86 -13.12 -0.27
CA MET A 181 -10.01 -13.72 0.42
C MET A 181 -9.73 -15.18 0.79
N ASP A 182 -10.44 -15.69 1.80
CA ASP A 182 -10.36 -17.08 2.24
C ASP A 182 -10.75 -18.04 1.09
N ARG A 183 -9.81 -18.92 0.74
CA ARG A 183 -9.97 -19.91 -0.35
C ARG A 183 -10.81 -21.10 0.08
N SER A 184 -10.93 -21.36 1.38
CA SER A 184 -11.73 -22.46 1.93
C SER A 184 -13.21 -22.10 2.03
N ALA A 185 -13.55 -20.82 1.93
CA ALA A 185 -14.92 -20.34 2.01
C ALA A 185 -15.79 -20.90 0.85
N PRO A 186 -17.03 -21.35 1.13
CA PRO A 186 -17.95 -21.76 0.08
C PRO A 186 -18.20 -20.62 -0.92
N LEU A 187 -18.35 -20.95 -2.21
CA LEU A 187 -18.55 -19.96 -3.27
C LEU A 187 -19.73 -19.00 -3.00
N LYS A 188 -20.80 -19.50 -2.36
CA LYS A 188 -21.95 -18.68 -1.95
C LYS A 188 -21.52 -17.51 -1.04
N GLU A 189 -20.62 -17.79 -0.10
CA GLU A 189 -20.10 -16.80 0.84
C GLU A 189 -19.17 -15.80 0.15
N THR A 190 -18.26 -16.28 -0.70
CA THR A 190 -17.42 -15.42 -1.56
C THR A 190 -18.28 -14.48 -2.41
N ARG A 191 -19.36 -14.98 -3.01
CA ARG A 191 -20.31 -14.17 -3.78
C ARG A 191 -21.03 -13.14 -2.90
N ARG A 192 -21.42 -13.50 -1.68
CA ARG A 192 -22.08 -12.58 -0.73
C ARG A 192 -21.15 -11.42 -0.37
N GLN A 193 -19.96 -11.74 0.11
CA GLN A 193 -18.94 -10.76 0.52
C GLN A 193 -18.52 -9.85 -0.65
N MET A 194 -18.37 -10.40 -1.86
CA MET A 194 -18.05 -9.61 -3.05
C MET A 194 -19.17 -8.62 -3.41
N ARG A 195 -20.44 -9.03 -3.30
CA ARG A 195 -21.57 -8.12 -3.55
C ARG A 195 -21.64 -7.00 -2.52
N GLU A 196 -21.47 -7.33 -1.24
CA GLU A 196 -21.42 -6.35 -0.15
C GLU A 196 -20.30 -5.33 -0.39
N ALA A 197 -19.12 -5.79 -0.81
CA ALA A 197 -17.99 -4.93 -1.14
C ALA A 197 -18.27 -4.03 -2.36
N ILE A 198 -18.82 -4.58 -3.45
CA ILE A 198 -19.18 -3.80 -4.64
C ILE A 198 -20.25 -2.74 -4.28
N ALA A 199 -21.29 -3.13 -3.55
CA ALA A 199 -22.37 -2.24 -3.13
C ALA A 199 -21.84 -1.07 -2.29
N GLU A 200 -20.97 -1.36 -1.32
CA GLU A 200 -20.31 -0.32 -0.50
C GLU A 200 -19.49 0.64 -1.37
N LEU A 201 -18.71 0.13 -2.33
CA LEU A 201 -17.91 0.98 -3.21
C LEU A 201 -18.75 1.80 -4.20
N VAL A 202 -19.91 1.30 -4.63
CA VAL A 202 -20.89 2.08 -5.39
C VAL A 202 -21.48 3.20 -4.53
N GLU A 203 -21.85 2.91 -3.28
CA GLU A 203 -22.35 3.90 -2.32
C GLU A 203 -21.32 5.02 -2.07
N LYS A 204 -20.03 4.68 -1.97
CA LYS A 204 -18.93 5.64 -1.78
C LYS A 204 -18.46 6.34 -3.06
N LYS A 205 -19.17 6.15 -4.18
CA LYS A 205 -18.86 6.70 -5.51
C LYS A 205 -17.48 6.32 -6.04
N VAL A 206 -16.96 5.17 -5.62
CA VAL A 206 -15.72 4.59 -6.16
C VAL A 206 -16.02 3.81 -7.43
N LEU A 207 -17.09 3.02 -7.41
CA LEU A 207 -17.55 2.21 -8.53
C LEU A 207 -18.83 2.81 -9.13
N GLU A 208 -19.00 2.64 -10.43
CA GLU A 208 -20.25 2.92 -11.12
C GLU A 208 -21.29 1.87 -10.76
N LYS A 209 -22.58 2.26 -10.85
CA LYS A 209 -23.73 1.35 -10.68
C LYS A 209 -23.75 0.19 -11.69
N THR A 210 -22.99 0.30 -12.78
CA THR A 210 -22.79 -0.75 -13.78
C THR A 210 -21.88 -1.88 -13.28
N SER A 211 -21.19 -1.68 -12.15
CA SER A 211 -20.35 -2.71 -11.53
C SER A 211 -21.24 -3.79 -10.88
N ILE A 212 -21.00 -5.06 -11.23
CA ILE A 212 -21.91 -6.14 -10.87
C ILE A 212 -21.19 -7.49 -10.74
N LEU A 213 -21.73 -8.36 -9.89
CA LEU A 213 -21.47 -9.79 -9.89
C LEU A 213 -22.68 -10.54 -10.49
N THR A 214 -22.49 -11.15 -11.66
CA THR A 214 -23.57 -11.83 -12.39
C THR A 214 -23.94 -13.19 -11.78
N LYS A 215 -25.05 -13.77 -12.25
CA LYS A 215 -25.44 -15.15 -11.90
C LYS A 215 -24.37 -16.16 -12.31
N GLY A 216 -23.73 -15.97 -13.47
CA GLY A 216 -22.64 -16.82 -14.00
C GLY A 216 -21.26 -16.60 -13.37
N ASN A 217 -21.17 -16.07 -12.15
CA ASN A 217 -19.91 -15.85 -11.42
C ASN A 217 -18.91 -14.88 -12.07
N ILE A 218 -19.35 -14.05 -13.01
CA ILE A 218 -18.52 -13.02 -13.62
C ILE A 218 -18.68 -11.71 -12.86
N VAL A 219 -17.57 -11.11 -12.46
CA VAL A 219 -17.49 -9.76 -11.90
C VAL A 219 -17.12 -8.79 -13.01
N ILE A 220 -17.82 -7.67 -13.08
CA ILE A 220 -17.49 -6.52 -13.91
C ILE A 220 -17.33 -5.32 -12.98
N LEU A 221 -16.19 -4.64 -13.01
CA LEU A 221 -15.92 -3.45 -12.22
C LEU A 221 -15.65 -2.26 -13.14
N ASN A 222 -16.48 -1.24 -13.05
CA ASN A 222 -16.29 0.04 -13.72
C ASN A 222 -16.09 1.10 -12.65
N ARG A 223 -14.96 1.78 -12.69
CA ARG A 223 -14.62 2.82 -11.73
C ARG A 223 -15.15 4.17 -12.21
N THR A 224 -15.65 4.99 -11.29
CA THR A 224 -16.06 6.37 -11.60
C THR A 224 -14.86 7.22 -12.00
N ALA A 225 -15.09 8.27 -12.79
CA ALA A 225 -14.03 9.23 -13.16
C ALA A 225 -13.44 9.96 -11.93
N GLU A 226 -14.27 10.21 -10.92
CA GLU A 226 -13.92 10.93 -9.68
C GLU A 226 -13.08 10.09 -8.70
N ALA A 227 -12.98 8.77 -8.90
CA ALA A 227 -12.30 7.89 -7.96
C ALA A 227 -10.77 7.91 -8.09
N LEU A 228 -10.23 8.45 -9.19
CA LEU A 228 -8.79 8.68 -9.32
C LEU A 228 -8.44 10.10 -8.85
N PRO A 229 -7.28 10.29 -8.20
CA PRO A 229 -6.75 11.62 -7.98
C PRO A 229 -6.64 12.36 -9.34
N PRO A 230 -7.00 13.65 -9.40
CA PRO A 230 -6.87 14.42 -10.63
C PRO A 230 -5.42 14.34 -11.14
N ARG A 231 -5.25 14.14 -12.46
CA ARG A 231 -3.93 14.27 -13.07
C ARG A 231 -3.48 15.71 -12.85
N ARG A 232 -2.39 15.93 -12.11
CA ARG A 232 -1.76 17.25 -12.04
C ARG A 232 -1.45 17.68 -13.48
N ARG A 233 -1.90 18.88 -13.87
CA ARG A 233 -1.43 19.51 -15.10
C ARG A 233 0.08 19.64 -14.96
N LYS A 234 0.81 19.20 -15.99
CA LYS A 234 2.22 19.59 -16.11
C LYS A 234 2.20 21.09 -16.38
N GLU A 235 2.66 21.87 -15.40
CA GLU A 235 3.15 23.22 -15.65
C GLU A 235 4.51 23.12 -16.35
#